data_AF-A0A4R3VVN6-F1
#
_entry.id   AF-A0A4R3VVN6-F1
#
_cell.length_a   1.000
_cell.length_b   1.000
_cell.length_c   1.000
_cell.angle_alpha   90.00
_cell.angle_beta   90.00
_cell.angle_gamma   90.00
#
_symmetry.space_group_name_H-M   'P 1'
#
loop_
_entity.id
_entity.type
_entity.pdbx_description
1 polymer ?
#
loop_
_entity_poly.entity_id
_entity_poly.type
_entity_poly.pdbx_seq_one_letter_code
_entity_poly.pdbx_strand_id
1 'polypeptide(L)'
;MRVLVYLWASVVLLSCSGKPIDNAMKEKVVLEEIVYLRTEGLMLLEKLVDHCPSDDECIMGTKVLNFYSETQPNLVGLCENKKLNLSLSTYEEISNEVEKLVQDSSSYYEFLLEKLVTNLHNQKDIYLRILQDKELESLHYYTLDSYLQMVCFIEDYKNMITKTYMLN
;
A
#
# COMPACT_ATOMS: atom_id res chain seq x y z
N MET A 1 33.29 -37.21 -34.74
CA MET A 1 32.09 -37.14 -33.88
C MET A 1 32.35 -36.39 -32.56
N ARG A 2 32.81 -35.13 -32.62
CA ARG A 2 32.95 -34.27 -31.40
C ARG A 2 32.43 -32.85 -31.59
N VAL A 3 32.12 -32.43 -32.81
CA VAL A 3 31.61 -31.08 -33.11
C VAL A 3 30.09 -30.99 -32.98
N LEU A 4 29.36 -32.09 -33.23
CA LEU A 4 27.89 -32.13 -33.11
C LEU A 4 27.38 -32.06 -31.66
N VAL A 5 28.21 -32.43 -30.67
CA VAL A 5 27.83 -32.40 -29.24
C VAL A 5 27.83 -30.97 -28.69
N TYR A 6 28.69 -30.09 -29.20
CA TYR A 6 28.76 -28.68 -28.76
C TYR A 6 27.65 -27.81 -29.37
N LEU A 7 27.10 -28.19 -30.53
CA LEU A 7 25.98 -27.48 -31.17
C LEU A 7 24.62 -27.77 -30.51
N TRP A 8 24.48 -28.89 -29.80
CA TRP A 8 23.28 -29.16 -28.99
C TRP A 8 23.36 -28.54 -27.59
N ALA A 9 24.56 -28.40 -27.03
CA ALA A 9 24.76 -27.72 -25.75
C ALA A 9 24.51 -26.19 -25.83
N SER A 10 24.70 -25.56 -26.99
CA SER A 10 24.41 -24.13 -27.18
C SER A 10 22.92 -23.81 -27.40
N VAL A 11 22.09 -24.78 -27.79
CA VAL A 11 20.64 -24.61 -27.92
C VAL A 11 19.93 -24.75 -26.56
N VAL A 12 20.47 -25.57 -25.66
CA VAL A 12 19.91 -25.78 -24.31
C VAL A 12 20.21 -24.62 -23.36
N LEU A 13 21.32 -23.89 -23.55
CA LEU A 13 21.71 -22.77 -22.68
C LEU A 13 21.06 -21.41 -23.05
N LEU A 14 20.33 -21.32 -24.16
CA LEU A 14 19.55 -20.12 -24.53
C LEU A 14 18.08 -20.17 -24.07
N SER A 15 17.67 -21.24 -23.38
CA SER A 15 16.29 -21.39 -22.88
C SER A 15 16.09 -21.04 -21.41
N CYS A 16 17.09 -20.47 -20.74
CA CYS A 16 16.87 -19.75 -19.48
C CYS A 16 16.34 -18.34 -19.77
N SER A 17 15.25 -18.24 -20.55
CA SER A 17 14.34 -17.13 -20.36
C SER A 17 13.62 -17.43 -19.05
N GLY A 18 13.91 -16.66 -17.99
CA GLY A 18 13.03 -16.65 -16.84
C GLY A 18 11.61 -16.51 -17.36
N LYS A 19 10.72 -17.44 -17.01
CA LYS A 19 9.32 -17.36 -17.44
C LYS A 19 8.87 -15.92 -17.19
N PRO A 20 8.38 -15.19 -18.21
CA PRO A 20 7.80 -13.88 -17.96
C PRO A 20 6.78 -14.08 -16.84
N ILE A 21 6.90 -13.29 -15.77
CA ILE A 21 5.86 -13.25 -14.74
C ILE A 21 4.60 -12.94 -15.51
N ASP A 22 3.65 -13.87 -15.51
CA ASP A 22 2.36 -13.68 -16.14
C ASP A 22 1.78 -12.36 -15.58
N ASN A 23 1.39 -11.43 -16.45
CA ASN A 23 0.83 -10.14 -16.02
C ASN A 23 -0.28 -10.34 -14.99
N ALA A 24 -1.05 -11.43 -15.11
CA ALA A 24 -2.08 -11.81 -14.15
C ALA A 24 -1.53 -12.17 -12.76
N MET A 25 -0.32 -12.72 -12.66
CA MET A 25 0.36 -12.95 -11.38
C MET A 25 0.90 -11.65 -10.79
N LYS A 26 1.48 -10.78 -11.63
CA LYS A 26 2.00 -9.48 -11.21
C LYS A 26 0.89 -8.59 -10.65
N GLU A 27 -0.24 -8.54 -11.34
CA GLU A 27 -1.43 -7.80 -10.92
C GLU A 27 -1.96 -8.29 -9.57
N LYS A 28 -1.99 -9.62 -9.34
CA LYS A 28 -2.41 -10.19 -8.05
C LYS A 28 -1.51 -9.77 -6.90
N VAL A 29 -0.19 -9.91 -7.07
CA VAL A 29 0.79 -9.56 -6.01
C VAL A 29 0.66 -8.09 -5.63
N VAL A 30 0.52 -7.22 -6.62
CA VAL A 30 0.36 -5.78 -6.38
C VAL A 30 -0.98 -5.48 -5.71
N LEU A 31 -2.08 -6.12 -6.12
CA LEU A 31 -3.38 -5.96 -5.45
C LEU A 31 -3.36 -6.47 -4.01
N GLU A 32 -2.66 -7.56 -3.72
CA GLU A 32 -2.45 -8.06 -2.36
C GLU A 32 -1.71 -7.02 -1.50
N GLU A 33 -0.67 -6.38 -2.05
CA GLU A 33 0.09 -5.33 -1.37
C GLU A 33 -0.76 -4.07 -1.12
N ILE A 34 -1.59 -3.66 -2.09
CA ILE A 34 -2.54 -2.56 -1.91
C ILE A 34 -3.53 -2.89 -0.79
N VAL A 35 -4.13 -4.08 -0.80
CA VAL A 35 -5.10 -4.48 0.22
C VAL A 35 -4.46 -4.54 1.60
N TYR A 36 -3.23 -5.06 1.70
CA TYR A 36 -2.45 -5.05 2.95
C TYR A 36 -2.32 -3.63 3.52
N LEU A 37 -1.75 -2.71 2.73
CA LEU A 37 -1.48 -1.36 3.21
C LEU A 37 -2.75 -0.58 3.51
N ARG A 38 -3.81 -0.80 2.74
CA ARG A 38 -5.13 -0.20 2.98
C ARG A 38 -5.73 -0.70 4.28
N THR A 39 -5.58 -1.99 4.58
CA THR A 39 -6.05 -2.58 5.83
C THR A 39 -5.26 -2.03 7.01
N GLU A 40 -3.93 -2.05 6.95
CA GLU A 40 -3.06 -1.46 7.99
C GLU A 40 -3.40 0.02 8.23
N GLY A 41 -3.55 0.80 7.15
CA GLY A 41 -3.90 2.21 7.23
C GLY A 41 -5.26 2.46 7.91
N LEU A 42 -6.28 1.64 7.64
CA LEU A 42 -7.57 1.73 8.34
C LEU A 42 -7.43 1.51 9.84
N MET A 43 -6.70 0.46 10.24
CA MET A 43 -6.53 0.12 11.65
C MET A 43 -5.75 1.20 12.42
N LEU A 44 -4.77 1.84 11.77
CA LEU A 44 -4.07 3.00 12.31
C LEU A 44 -5.03 4.21 12.44
N LEU A 45 -5.84 4.47 11.42
CA LEU A 45 -6.81 5.57 11.41
C LEU A 45 -7.88 5.42 12.49
N GLU A 46 -8.41 4.22 12.71
CA GLU A 46 -9.39 3.95 13.77
C GLU A 46 -8.83 4.35 15.14
N LYS A 47 -7.57 3.96 15.44
CA LYS A 47 -6.91 4.35 16.70
C LYS A 47 -6.67 5.85 16.81
N LEU A 48 -6.32 6.51 15.70
CA LEU A 48 -6.02 7.95 15.65
C LEU A 48 -7.26 8.83 15.77
N VAL A 49 -8.36 8.47 15.10
CA VAL A 49 -9.60 9.26 15.11
C VAL A 49 -10.29 9.19 16.46
N ASP A 50 -10.20 8.05 17.16
CA ASP A 50 -10.76 7.91 18.51
C ASP A 50 -10.01 8.73 19.58
N HIS A 51 -8.77 9.15 19.30
CA HIS A 51 -7.88 9.80 20.27
C HIS A 51 -7.20 11.06 19.71
N CYS A 52 -7.80 11.72 18.71
CA CYS A 52 -7.22 12.90 18.08
C CYS A 52 -7.10 14.08 19.08
N PRO A 53 -5.93 14.72 19.20
CA PRO A 53 -5.69 15.83 20.14
C PRO A 53 -6.43 17.13 19.79
N SER A 54 -6.78 17.34 18.52
CA SER A 54 -7.39 18.57 18.02
C SER A 54 -8.38 18.33 16.88
N ASP A 55 -9.32 19.26 16.69
CA ASP A 55 -10.31 19.21 15.59
C ASP A 55 -9.63 19.10 14.22
N ASP A 56 -8.55 19.86 14.00
CA ASP A 56 -7.79 19.82 12.74
C ASP A 56 -7.21 18.42 12.46
N GLU A 57 -6.67 17.76 13.48
CA GLU A 57 -6.15 16.40 13.40
C GLU A 57 -7.26 15.36 13.15
N CYS A 58 -8.41 15.50 13.83
CA CYS A 58 -9.58 14.65 13.60
C CYS A 58 -10.09 14.79 12.15
N ILE A 59 -10.12 16.02 11.63
CA ILE A 59 -10.53 16.31 10.25
C ILE A 59 -9.59 15.62 9.26
N MET A 60 -8.27 15.64 9.49
CA MET A 60 -7.32 14.97 8.59
C MET A 60 -7.53 13.45 8.57
N GLY A 61 -7.64 12.82 9.74
CA GLY A 61 -7.95 11.38 9.80
C GLY A 61 -9.28 11.03 9.10
N THR A 62 -10.30 11.87 9.29
CA THR A 62 -11.61 11.72 8.65
C THR A 62 -11.53 11.83 7.13
N LYS A 63 -10.72 12.74 6.58
CA LYS A 63 -10.51 12.85 5.12
C LYS A 63 -9.96 11.55 4.53
N VAL A 64 -8.99 10.93 5.20
CA VAL A 64 -8.42 9.67 4.74
C VAL A 64 -9.45 8.54 4.83
N LEU A 65 -10.20 8.45 5.93
CA LEU A 65 -11.29 7.48 6.09
C LEU A 65 -12.37 7.62 5.00
N ASN A 66 -12.79 8.85 4.69
CA ASN A 66 -13.77 9.11 3.65
C ASN A 66 -13.27 8.66 2.28
N PHE A 67 -12.04 9.04 1.91
CA PHE A 67 -11.42 8.56 0.69
C PHE A 67 -11.38 7.03 0.64
N TYR A 68 -11.09 6.39 1.79
CA TYR A 68 -11.02 4.95 1.84
C TYR A 68 -12.38 4.29 1.60
N SER A 69 -13.41 4.82 2.24
CA SER A 69 -14.80 4.37 2.08
C SER A 69 -15.28 4.53 0.63
N GLU A 70 -15.02 5.69 0.02
CA GLU A 70 -15.45 6.02 -1.35
C GLU A 70 -14.75 5.15 -2.40
N THR A 71 -13.48 4.80 -2.19
CA THR A 71 -12.68 4.01 -3.13
C THR A 71 -12.77 2.50 -2.93
N GLN A 72 -13.28 2.04 -1.78
CA GLN A 72 -13.36 0.62 -1.45
C GLN A 72 -14.12 -0.21 -2.50
N PRO A 73 -15.29 0.21 -3.04
CA PRO A 73 -15.99 -0.58 -4.05
C PRO A 73 -15.15 -0.79 -5.32
N ASN A 74 -14.37 0.22 -5.72
CA ASN A 74 -13.50 0.12 -6.90
C ASN A 74 -12.36 -0.86 -6.65
N LEU A 75 -11.72 -0.80 -5.47
CA LEU A 75 -10.66 -1.74 -5.09
C LEU A 75 -11.19 -3.18 -5.03
N VAL A 76 -12.37 -3.40 -4.45
CA VAL A 76 -13.02 -4.72 -4.43
C VAL A 76 -13.27 -5.21 -5.86
N GLY A 77 -13.79 -4.36 -6.74
CA GLY A 77 -14.00 -4.67 -8.15
C GLY A 77 -12.71 -5.08 -8.87
N LEU A 78 -11.57 -4.47 -8.56
CA LEU A 78 -10.27 -4.87 -9.11
C LEU A 78 -9.82 -6.24 -8.60
N CYS A 79 -10.21 -6.62 -7.39
CA CYS A 79 -9.91 -7.92 -6.79
C CYS A 79 -10.87 -9.03 -7.27
N GLU A 80 -12.04 -8.69 -7.82
CA GLU A 80 -13.03 -9.66 -8.27
C GLU A 80 -12.45 -10.66 -9.27
N ASN A 81 -12.87 -11.93 -9.12
CA ASN A 81 -12.44 -13.05 -9.96
C ASN A 81 -10.93 -13.35 -9.94
N LYS A 82 -10.15 -12.66 -9.09
CA LYS A 82 -8.74 -12.96 -8.84
C LYS A 82 -8.62 -13.81 -7.58
N LYS A 83 -7.90 -14.94 -7.70
CA LYS A 83 -7.49 -15.73 -6.54
C LYS A 83 -6.31 -15.03 -5.87
N LEU A 84 -6.63 -14.09 -4.98
CA LEU A 84 -5.66 -13.43 -4.11
C LEU A 84 -5.37 -14.32 -2.90
N ASN A 85 -4.12 -14.35 -2.45
CA ASN A 85 -3.68 -15.05 -1.24
C ASN A 85 -3.83 -14.14 -0.01
N LEU A 86 -5.02 -13.58 0.18
CA LEU A 86 -5.37 -12.80 1.35
C LEU A 86 -6.00 -13.73 2.39
N SER A 87 -5.18 -14.33 3.24
CA SER A 87 -5.67 -15.20 4.32
C SER A 87 -6.09 -14.38 5.53
N LEU A 88 -6.96 -14.99 6.36
CA LEU A 88 -7.28 -14.46 7.68
C LEU A 88 -6.01 -14.29 8.54
N SER A 89 -5.01 -15.17 8.37
CA SER A 89 -3.73 -15.04 9.08
C SER A 89 -2.97 -13.77 8.72
N THR A 90 -3.01 -13.32 7.47
CA THR A 90 -2.40 -12.04 7.06
C THR A 90 -3.11 -10.87 7.72
N TYR A 91 -4.44 -10.92 7.85
CA TYR A 91 -5.19 -9.92 8.60
C TYR A 91 -4.84 -9.95 10.10
N GLU A 92 -4.77 -11.14 10.70
CA GLU A 92 -4.38 -11.31 12.11
C GLU A 92 -2.95 -10.81 12.36
N GLU A 93 -2.01 -11.00 11.43
CA GLU A 93 -0.66 -10.46 11.51
C GLU A 93 -0.68 -8.92 11.56
N ILE A 94 -1.39 -8.27 10.63
CA ILE A 94 -1.57 -6.81 10.63
C ILE A 94 -2.22 -6.34 11.94
N SER A 95 -3.31 -7.00 12.35
CA SER A 95 -4.03 -6.68 13.59
C SER A 95 -3.11 -6.75 14.79
N ASN A 96 -2.36 -7.85 14.92
CA ASN A 96 -1.41 -8.04 16.00
C ASN A 96 -0.28 -7.00 15.96
N GLU A 97 0.21 -6.61 14.79
CA GLU A 97 1.24 -5.56 14.66
C GLU A 97 0.72 -4.20 15.13
N VAL A 98 -0.51 -3.85 14.74
CA VAL A 98 -1.15 -2.58 15.12
C VAL A 98 -1.60 -2.59 16.59
N GLU A 99 -2.07 -3.72 17.12
CA GLU A 99 -2.45 -3.88 18.53
C GLU A 99 -1.25 -3.86 19.48
N LYS A 100 -0.09 -4.38 19.05
CA LYS A 100 1.17 -4.28 19.80
C LYS A 100 1.68 -2.86 19.95
N LEU A 101 1.12 -1.89 19.22
CA LEU A 101 1.35 -0.48 19.47
C LEU A 101 0.57 -0.14 20.76
N VAL A 102 1.20 -0.37 21.92
CA VAL A 102 0.60 -0.23 23.27
C VAL A 102 0.41 1.25 23.64
N GLN A 103 -0.71 1.55 24.29
CA GLN A 103 -1.24 2.87 24.63
C GLN A 103 -0.64 3.47 25.93
N ASP A 104 0.67 3.37 26.16
CA ASP A 104 1.28 3.68 27.47
C ASP A 104 2.10 4.99 27.54
N SER A 105 1.97 5.90 26.57
CA SER A 105 2.68 7.20 26.65
C SER A 105 1.95 8.37 25.97
N SER A 106 2.30 9.60 26.40
CA SER A 106 1.90 10.85 25.74
C SER A 106 2.40 10.97 24.29
N SER A 107 3.36 10.14 23.89
CA SER A 107 3.91 10.07 22.53
C SER A 107 3.21 9.01 21.65
N TYR A 108 2.18 8.34 22.16
CA TYR A 108 1.49 7.27 21.43
C TYR A 108 0.79 7.79 20.17
N TYR A 109 0.12 8.94 20.27
CA TYR A 109 -0.53 9.58 19.12
C TYR A 109 0.47 9.97 18.04
N GLU A 110 1.57 10.64 18.42
CA GLU A 110 2.64 11.03 17.49
C GLU A 110 3.25 9.81 16.78
N PHE A 111 3.45 8.72 17.53
CA PHE A 111 3.96 7.48 16.96
C PHE A 111 2.99 6.82 15.98
N LEU A 112 1.69 6.75 16.32
CA LEU A 112 0.66 6.24 15.41
C LEU A 112 0.56 7.11 14.14
N LEU A 113 0.69 8.43 14.30
CA LEU A 113 0.68 9.37 13.20
C LEU A 113 1.89 9.16 12.28
N GLU A 114 3.09 8.97 12.83
CA GLU A 114 4.30 8.64 12.06
C GLU A 114 4.13 7.33 11.28
N LYS A 115 3.51 6.32 11.90
CA LYS A 115 3.18 5.04 11.24
C LYS A 115 2.19 5.22 10.11
N LEU A 116 1.13 6.00 10.31
CA LEU A 116 0.17 6.31 9.25
C LEU A 116 0.84 7.03 8.09
N VAL A 117 1.63 8.08 8.36
CA VAL A 117 2.35 8.82 7.31
C VAL A 117 3.31 7.90 6.55
N THR A 118 4.01 7.00 7.24
CA THR A 118 4.85 5.98 6.62
C THR A 118 4.03 5.05 5.71
N ASN A 119 2.88 4.57 6.17
CA ASN A 119 1.96 3.73 5.39
C ASN A 119 1.47 4.47 4.13
N LEU A 120 1.09 5.75 4.24
CA LEU A 120 0.69 6.58 3.10
C LEU A 120 1.84 6.75 2.09
N HIS A 121 3.08 6.90 2.56
CA HIS A 121 4.27 6.92 1.70
C HIS A 121 4.45 5.59 0.94
N ASN A 122 4.30 4.45 1.62
CA ASN A 122 4.41 3.13 0.99
C ASN A 122 3.33 2.94 -0.08
N GLN A 123 2.09 3.34 0.20
CA GLN A 123 1.01 3.31 -0.78
C GLN A 123 1.33 4.18 -2.01
N LYS A 124 1.76 5.42 -1.79
CA LYS A 124 2.17 6.34 -2.86
C LYS A 124 3.26 5.71 -3.75
N ASP A 125 4.25 5.06 -3.16
CA ASP A 125 5.36 4.45 -3.91
C ASP A 125 4.92 3.23 -4.73
N ILE A 126 4.03 2.39 -4.20
CA ILE A 126 3.41 1.30 -4.96
C ILE A 126 2.57 1.83 -6.11
N TYR A 127 1.75 2.86 -5.86
CA TYR A 127 0.92 3.46 -6.89
C TYR A 127 1.78 4.06 -8.01
N LEU A 128 2.87 4.74 -7.68
CA LEU A 128 3.81 5.23 -8.68
C LEU A 128 4.44 4.10 -9.51
N ARG A 129 4.84 2.99 -8.85
CA ARG A 129 5.40 1.81 -9.52
C ARG A 129 4.42 1.21 -10.52
N ILE A 130 3.14 1.12 -10.16
CA ILE A 130 2.08 0.63 -11.05
C ILE A 130 1.91 1.54 -12.26
N LEU A 131 1.85 2.86 -12.07
CA LEU A 131 1.67 3.83 -13.16
C LEU A 131 2.84 3.83 -14.15
N GLN A 132 4.04 3.47 -13.70
CA GLN A 132 5.22 3.34 -14.56
C GLN A 132 5.27 2.01 -15.32
N ASP A 133 4.45 1.04 -14.94
CA ASP A 133 4.47 -0.31 -15.44
C ASP A 133 3.35 -0.57 -16.44
N LYS A 134 3.72 -0.73 -17.72
CA LYS A 134 2.77 -0.97 -18.81
C LYS A 134 2.05 -2.32 -18.69
N GLU A 135 2.63 -3.29 -17.99
CA GLU A 135 1.99 -4.60 -17.79
C GLU A 135 0.83 -4.53 -16.79
N LEU A 136 0.70 -3.41 -16.07
CA LEU A 136 -0.33 -3.14 -15.06
C LEU A 136 -1.32 -2.06 -15.51
N GLU A 137 -1.46 -1.84 -16.82
CA GLU A 137 -2.36 -0.82 -17.41
C GLU A 137 -3.81 -0.94 -16.91
N SER A 138 -4.28 -2.17 -16.65
CA SER A 138 -5.60 -2.45 -16.07
C SER A 138 -5.85 -1.75 -14.73
N LEU A 139 -4.79 -1.45 -13.97
CA LEU A 139 -4.86 -0.79 -12.67
C LEU A 139 -4.72 0.74 -12.75
N HIS A 140 -4.21 1.28 -13.86
CA HIS A 140 -3.75 2.67 -13.94
C HIS A 140 -4.82 3.69 -13.57
N TYR A 141 -6.07 3.48 -13.97
CA TYR A 141 -7.16 4.41 -13.67
C TYR A 141 -7.39 4.58 -12.16
N TYR A 142 -7.56 3.47 -11.44
CA TYR A 142 -7.70 3.48 -9.98
C TYR A 142 -6.45 4.04 -9.29
N THR A 143 -5.29 3.66 -9.80
CA THR A 143 -4.00 4.01 -9.20
C THR A 143 -3.67 5.49 -9.36
N LEU A 144 -4.02 6.13 -10.48
CA LEU A 144 -3.72 7.54 -10.70
C LEU A 144 -4.42 8.43 -9.68
N ASP A 145 -5.71 8.20 -9.47
CA ASP A 145 -6.51 8.93 -8.48
C ASP A 145 -5.95 8.69 -7.07
N SER A 146 -5.71 7.42 -6.73
CA SER A 146 -5.15 7.05 -5.42
C SER A 146 -3.77 7.66 -5.17
N TYR A 147 -2.89 7.70 -6.18
CA TYR A 147 -1.57 8.30 -6.10
C TYR A 147 -1.66 9.80 -5.77
N LEU A 148 -2.47 10.54 -6.51
CA LEU A 148 -2.64 11.98 -6.30
C LEU A 148 -3.18 12.25 -4.90
N GLN A 149 -4.14 11.45 -4.45
CA GLN A 149 -4.71 11.62 -3.13
C GLN A 149 -3.72 11.30 -2.00
N MET A 150 -2.86 10.28 -2.15
CA MET A 150 -1.78 10.00 -1.18
C MET A 150 -0.81 11.18 -1.07
N VAL A 151 -0.43 11.78 -2.21
CA VAL A 151 0.45 12.98 -2.22
C VAL A 151 -0.20 14.12 -1.45
N CYS A 152 -1.49 14.38 -1.66
CA CYS A 152 -2.23 15.40 -0.92
C CYS A 152 -2.24 15.12 0.59
N PHE A 153 -2.55 13.89 1.02
CA PHE A 153 -2.60 13.56 2.45
C PHE A 153 -1.23 13.69 3.13
N ILE A 154 -0.17 13.22 2.48
CA ILE A 154 1.20 13.36 3.01
C ILE A 154 1.56 14.84 3.22
N GLU A 155 1.22 15.69 2.24
CA GLU A 155 1.51 17.12 2.34
C GLU A 155 0.63 17.81 3.40
N ASP A 156 -0.65 17.46 3.50
CA ASP A 156 -1.54 17.95 4.55
C ASP A 156 -0.99 17.60 5.95
N TYR A 157 -0.58 16.35 6.18
CA TYR A 157 0.01 15.92 7.45
C TYR A 157 1.34 16.59 7.75
N LYS A 158 2.22 16.75 6.75
CA LYS A 158 3.49 17.47 6.91
C LYS A 158 3.27 18.93 7.31
N ASN A 159 2.30 19.60 6.69
CA ASN A 159 1.96 20.98 7.01
C ASN A 159 1.34 21.11 8.41
N MET A 160 0.51 20.16 8.82
CA MET A 160 -0.04 20.09 10.17
C MET A 160 1.07 19.94 11.22
N ILE A 161 1.94 18.94 11.06
CA ILE A 161 3.06 18.67 11.97
C ILE A 161 3.97 19.91 12.08
N THR A 162 4.29 20.55 10.96
CA THR A 162 5.15 21.75 10.93
C THR A 162 4.53 22.91 11.70
N LYS A 163 3.21 23.13 11.59
CA LYS A 163 2.51 24.18 12.35
C LYS A 163 2.54 23.90 13.86
N THR A 164 2.31 22.65 14.27
CA THR A 164 2.32 22.25 15.68
C THR A 164 3.68 22.50 16.33
N TYR A 165 4.79 22.21 15.64
CA TYR A 165 6.15 22.44 16.16
C TYR A 165 6.67 23.89 16.02
N MET A 166 5.97 24.77 15.28
CA MET A 166 6.29 26.21 15.27
C MET A 166 5.51 27.02 16.31
N LEU A 167 4.48 26.42 16.93
CA LEU A 167 3.64 27.06 17.96
C LEU A 167 4.02 26.70 19.40
N ASN A 168 4.95 25.74 19.57
CA ASN A 168 5.57 25.36 20.85
C ASN A 168 6.98 25.93 20.97
#